data_AF-A0A9D6YMQ6-F1
#
_entry.id   AF-A0A9D6YMQ6-F1
#
_cell.length_a   1.000
_cell.length_b   1.000
_cell.length_c   1.000
_cell.angle_alpha   90.00
_cell.angle_beta   90.00
_cell.angle_gamma   90.00
#
_symmetry.space_group_name_H-M   'P 1'
#
loop_
_entity.id
_entity.type
_entity.pdbx_description
1 polymer ?
#
loop_
_entity_poly.entity_id
_entity_poly.type
_entity_poly.pdbx_seq_one_letter_code
_entity_poly.pdbx_strand_id
1 'polypeptide(L)'
;MGKKLNCWEFKKWGRMLSGNKVRELGLCPVITAVEFNGKNGGKNGGRICWQVAGTFCGGIVQGTYAEKQSSCLKCDFAMKVFDEEGRKLKFL
;
A
#
# COMPACT_ATOMS: atom_id res chain seq x y z
N MET A 1 3.23 20.32 -9.20
CA MET A 1 3.46 19.08 -8.43
C MET A 1 2.12 18.45 -8.10
N GLY A 2 1.79 17.32 -8.72
CA GLY A 2 0.50 16.63 -8.51
C GLY A 2 0.44 15.95 -7.14
N LYS A 3 -0.78 15.74 -6.63
CA LYS A 3 -1.04 15.04 -5.37
C LYS A 3 -0.54 13.59 -5.47
N LYS A 4 0.35 13.17 -4.55
CA LYS A 4 0.79 11.77 -4.43
C LYS A 4 -0.35 10.92 -3.88
N LEU A 5 -0.65 9.81 -4.55
CA LEU A 5 -1.74 8.91 -4.18
C LEU A 5 -1.23 7.79 -3.26
N ASN A 6 -2.06 7.37 -2.32
CA ASN A 6 -1.88 6.15 -1.56
C ASN A 6 -2.44 4.95 -2.32
N CYS A 7 -2.01 3.73 -1.96
CA CYS A 7 -2.39 2.52 -2.68
C CYS A 7 -3.90 2.31 -2.76
N TRP A 8 -4.65 2.74 -1.74
CA TRP A 8 -6.10 2.63 -1.70
C TRP A 8 -6.81 3.67 -2.55
N GLU A 9 -6.23 4.86 -2.73
CA GLU A 9 -6.73 5.88 -3.68
C GLU A 9 -6.46 5.42 -5.12
N PHE A 10 -5.31 4.79 -5.38
CA PHE A 10 -4.94 4.28 -6.69
C PHE A 10 -5.74 3.03 -7.09
N LYS A 11 -5.83 2.01 -6.22
CA LYS A 11 -6.49 0.73 -6.54
C LYS A 11 -8.01 0.73 -6.34
N LYS A 12 -8.58 1.71 -5.63
CA LYS A 12 -10.05 1.89 -5.43
C LYS A 12 -10.84 0.65 -4.91
N TRP A 13 -10.15 -0.29 -4.28
CA TRP A 13 -10.66 -1.56 -3.75
C TRP A 13 -11.58 -1.51 -2.51
N GLY A 14 -11.87 -0.32 -1.94
CA GLY A 14 -12.94 -0.17 -0.95
C GLY A 14 -12.71 -0.76 0.45
N ARG A 15 -11.45 -1.08 0.82
CA ARG A 15 -11.05 -1.53 2.18
C ARG A 15 -10.39 -0.42 3.02
N MET A 16 -10.69 0.84 2.73
CA MET A 16 -10.29 2.01 3.51
C MET A 16 -11.24 2.24 4.69
N LEU A 17 -10.93 3.17 5.60
CA LEU A 17 -11.87 3.62 6.64
C LEU A 17 -13.23 3.96 6.00
N SER A 18 -14.32 3.40 6.54
CA SER A 18 -15.69 3.49 6.01
C SER A 18 -15.90 2.88 4.61
N GLY A 19 -14.99 2.04 4.14
CA GLY A 19 -15.13 1.32 2.89
C GLY A 19 -16.21 0.24 2.95
N ASN A 20 -16.95 0.05 1.86
CA ASN A 20 -18.05 -0.91 1.74
C ASN A 20 -17.63 -2.36 1.97
N LYS A 21 -16.35 -2.69 1.79
CA LYS A 21 -15.81 -4.06 2.00
C LYS A 21 -15.23 -4.30 3.40
N VAL A 22 -15.24 -3.29 4.29
CA VAL A 22 -14.68 -3.43 5.65
C VAL A 22 -15.46 -4.45 6.47
N ARG A 23 -16.80 -4.51 6.33
CA ARG A 23 -17.63 -5.48 7.07
C ARG A 23 -17.36 -6.92 6.68
N GLU A 24 -17.04 -7.19 5.41
CA GLU A 24 -16.88 -8.55 4.88
C GLU A 24 -15.43 -9.03 4.92
N LEU A 25 -14.47 -8.16 4.61
CA LEU A 25 -13.06 -8.53 4.45
C LEU A 25 -12.14 -7.92 5.51
N GLY A 26 -12.68 -7.10 6.41
CA GLY A 26 -11.92 -6.34 7.39
C GLY A 26 -11.19 -5.12 6.80
N LEU A 27 -10.71 -4.24 7.68
CA LEU A 27 -9.89 -3.09 7.31
C LEU A 27 -8.56 -3.56 6.70
N CYS A 28 -8.05 -2.87 5.69
CA CYS A 28 -6.71 -3.17 5.17
C CYS A 28 -5.65 -2.74 6.20
N PRO A 29 -4.67 -3.61 6.58
CA PRO A 29 -3.64 -3.27 7.57
C PRO A 29 -2.84 -2.01 7.24
N VAL A 30 -2.69 -1.69 5.95
CA VAL A 30 -2.01 -0.49 5.46
C VAL A 30 -2.65 0.80 5.98
N ILE A 31 -3.96 0.78 6.26
CA ILE A 31 -4.71 1.93 6.77
C ILE A 31 -4.32 2.21 8.22
N THR A 32 -3.93 1.21 9.00
CA THR A 32 -3.59 1.33 10.42
C THR A 32 -2.09 1.29 10.69
N ALA A 33 -1.27 1.10 9.65
CA ALA A 33 0.19 1.08 9.75
C ALA A 33 0.77 2.50 9.91
N VAL A 34 0.48 3.11 11.06
CA VAL A 34 0.82 4.51 11.41
C VAL A 34 2.32 4.73 11.56
N GLU A 35 3.09 3.68 11.84
CA GLU A 35 4.55 3.69 11.91
C GLU A 35 5.21 4.12 10.59
N PHE A 36 4.48 3.97 9.48
CA PHE A 36 4.94 4.37 8.14
C PHE A 36 4.41 5.73 7.69
N ASN A 37 3.67 6.44 8.54
CA ASN A 37 3.06 7.71 8.14
C ASN A 37 4.12 8.73 7.67
N GLY A 38 3.87 9.36 6.52
CA GLY A 38 4.80 10.27 5.85
C GLY A 38 5.87 9.59 4.99
N LYS A 39 6.03 8.25 5.03
CA LYS A 39 6.97 7.54 4.15
C LYS A 39 6.58 7.73 2.69
N ASN A 40 7.57 8.11 1.89
CA ASN A 40 7.40 8.51 0.49
C ASN A 40 6.32 9.60 0.32
N GLY A 41 6.03 10.43 1.33
CA GLY A 41 4.93 11.41 1.25
C GLY A 41 3.53 10.79 1.20
N GLY A 42 3.38 9.54 1.66
CA GLY A 42 2.09 8.88 1.86
C GLY A 42 1.53 9.08 3.26
N LYS A 43 0.28 8.63 3.45
CA LYS A 43 -0.37 8.52 4.76
C LYS A 43 -0.26 7.07 5.25
N ASN A 44 0.07 6.86 6.52
CA ASN A 44 0.28 5.53 7.11
C ASN A 44 1.13 4.64 6.16
N GLY A 45 0.75 3.38 5.93
CA GLY A 45 1.46 2.51 4.99
C GLY A 45 1.19 2.79 3.50
N GLY A 46 0.43 3.82 3.15
CA GLY A 46 -0.22 3.98 1.83
C GLY A 46 0.72 4.07 0.64
N ARG A 47 1.94 4.61 0.82
CA ARG A 47 2.99 4.66 -0.21
C ARG A 47 4.20 3.80 0.12
N ILE A 48 4.00 2.82 0.98
CA ILE A 48 4.98 1.78 1.31
C ILE A 48 4.27 0.44 1.54
N CYS A 49 3.12 0.24 0.88
CA CYS A 49 2.22 -0.85 1.22
C CYS A 49 2.87 -2.22 1.01
N TRP A 50 3.90 -2.34 0.17
CA TRP A 50 4.69 -3.55 -0.02
C TRP A 50 5.41 -4.02 1.26
N GLN A 51 5.62 -3.14 2.24
CA GLN A 51 6.25 -3.46 3.52
C GLN A 51 5.25 -3.97 4.59
N VAL A 52 3.95 -3.79 4.38
CA VAL A 52 2.94 -4.12 5.40
C VAL A 52 2.42 -5.55 5.18
N ALA A 53 2.60 -6.51 6.08
CA ALA A 53 2.10 -7.88 5.89
C ALA A 53 0.54 -7.97 5.92
N GLY A 54 -0.04 -9.07 5.45
CA GLY A 54 -1.47 -9.36 5.59
C GLY A 54 -2.41 -8.52 4.71
N THR A 55 -1.89 -7.83 3.69
CA THR A 55 -2.71 -7.05 2.76
C THR A 55 -3.35 -7.92 1.69
N PHE A 56 -4.54 -7.57 1.24
CA PHE A 56 -5.29 -8.35 0.25
C PHE A 56 -5.21 -7.77 -1.17
N CYS A 57 -4.02 -7.69 -1.74
CA CYS A 57 -3.85 -7.13 -3.09
C CYS A 57 -4.17 -8.20 -4.15
N GLY A 58 -4.88 -7.83 -5.22
CA GLY A 58 -5.14 -8.72 -6.36
C GLY A 58 -6.14 -9.86 -6.08
N GLY A 59 -6.96 -9.75 -5.02
CA GLY A 59 -7.95 -10.78 -4.69
C GLY A 59 -7.42 -11.93 -3.82
N ILE A 60 -6.17 -11.84 -3.34
CA ILE A 60 -5.53 -12.87 -2.52
C ILE A 60 -4.86 -12.20 -1.31
N VAL A 61 -4.88 -12.86 -0.14
CA VAL A 61 -4.06 -12.44 1.01
C VAL A 61 -2.60 -12.55 0.59
N GLN A 62 -1.90 -11.43 0.54
CA GLN A 62 -0.45 -11.43 0.36
C GLN A 62 0.16 -11.94 1.68
N GLY A 63 0.86 -13.08 1.60
CA GLY A 63 1.36 -13.87 2.72
C GLY A 63 2.41 -13.15 3.58
N THR A 64 3.50 -13.85 3.91
CA THR A 64 4.59 -13.27 4.69
C THR A 64 5.26 -12.11 3.94
N TYR A 65 5.98 -11.27 4.68
CA TYR A 65 6.69 -10.13 4.12
C TYR A 65 7.62 -10.50 2.95
N ALA A 66 8.32 -11.64 3.03
CA ALA A 66 9.24 -12.11 1.99
C ALA A 66 8.51 -12.49 0.68
N GLU A 67 7.40 -13.23 0.77
CA GLU A 67 6.57 -13.59 -0.38
C GLU A 67 6.01 -12.33 -1.05
N LYS A 68 5.61 -11.37 -0.22
CA LYS A 68 5.02 -10.11 -0.65
C LYS A 68 6.00 -9.20 -1.39
N GLN A 69 7.29 -9.17 -1.03
CA GLN A 69 8.26 -8.35 -1.75
C GLN A 69 8.31 -8.73 -3.23
N SER A 70 8.37 -10.03 -3.54
CA SER A 70 8.48 -10.51 -4.92
C SER A 70 7.26 -10.14 -5.80
N SER A 71 6.04 -10.28 -5.25
CA SER A 71 4.81 -9.92 -5.96
C SER A 71 4.59 -8.42 -6.04
N CYS A 72 4.99 -7.67 -5.01
CA CYS A 72 4.81 -6.23 -4.95
C CYS A 72 5.81 -5.47 -5.81
N LEU A 73 7.01 -6.00 -6.06
CA LEU A 73 7.95 -5.39 -7.01
C LEU A 73 7.40 -5.31 -8.44
N LYS A 74 6.39 -6.12 -8.78
CA LYS A 74 5.67 -6.10 -10.06
C LYS A 74 4.33 -5.36 -10.00
N CYS A 75 3.96 -4.80 -8.85
CA CYS A 75 2.70 -4.08 -8.69
C CYS A 75 2.80 -2.69 -9.33
N ASP A 76 1.85 -2.33 -10.20
CA ASP A 76 1.81 -1.02 -10.88
C ASP A 76 1.90 0.15 -9.89
N PHE A 77 1.30 0.01 -8.71
CA PHE A 77 1.36 1.06 -7.70
C PHE A 77 2.76 1.18 -7.09
N ALA A 78 3.43 0.07 -6.77
CA ALA A 78 4.80 0.12 -6.24
C ALA A 78 5.76 0.71 -7.27
N MET A 79 5.67 0.26 -8.52
CA MET A 79 6.45 0.83 -9.64
C MET A 79 6.18 2.32 -9.81
N LYS A 80 4.92 2.77 -9.71
CA LYS A 80 4.57 4.19 -9.73
C LYS A 80 5.23 4.95 -8.58
N VAL A 81 5.27 4.38 -7.37
CA VAL A 81 5.96 5.04 -6.25
C VAL A 81 7.47 5.12 -6.50
N PHE A 82 8.08 4.07 -7.05
CA PHE A 82 9.50 4.05 -7.36
C PHE A 82 9.86 5.12 -8.40
N ASP A 83 9.04 5.26 -9.44
CA ASP A 83 9.19 6.30 -10.46
C ASP A 83 9.04 7.72 -9.86
N GLU A 84 8.02 7.93 -9.02
CA GLU A 84 7.75 9.23 -8.38
C GLU A 84 8.81 9.67 -7.35
N GLU A 85 9.46 8.73 -6.65
CA GLU A 85 10.50 9.06 -5.66
C GLU A 85 11.93 8.99 -6.24
N GLY A 86 12.17 8.16 -7.24
CA GLY A 86 13.49 7.89 -7.80
C GLY A 86 14.53 7.59 -6.71
N ARG A 87 15.64 8.34 -6.71
CA ARG A 87 16.73 8.19 -5.72
C ARG A 87 16.34 8.53 -4.28
N LYS A 88 15.19 9.18 -4.06
CA LYS A 88 14.69 9.57 -2.72
C LYS A 88 13.79 8.50 -2.09
N LEU A 89 13.59 7.38 -2.78
CA LEU A 89 12.73 6.30 -2.33
C LEU A 89 13.16 5.80 -0.94
N LYS A 90 12.23 5.83 0.00
CA LYS A 90 12.34 5.15 1.29
C LYS A 90 11.70 3.77 1.14
N PHE A 91 12.54 2.77 0.86
CA PHE A 91 12.08 1.39 0.65
C PHE A 91 11.66 0.71 1.96
N LEU A 92 12.30 1.10 3.07
CA LEU A 92 12.04 0.74 4.47
C LEU A 92 11.63 2.00 5.26
#